data_AF-A0A929FCT9-F1
#
_entry.id   AF-A0A929FCT9-F1
#
_cell.length_a   1.000
_cell.length_b   1.000
_cell.length_c   1.000
_cell.angle_alpha   90.00
_cell.angle_beta   90.00
_cell.angle_gamma   90.00
#
_symmetry.space_group_name_H-M   'P 1'
#
loop_
_entity.id
_entity.type
_entity.pdbx_description
1 polymer ?
#
loop_
_entity_poly.entity_id
_entity_poly.type
_entity_poly.pdbx_seq_one_letter_code
_entity_poly.pdbx_strand_id
1 'polypeptide(L)'
;MNVQMQMLAMKAKLSTLWMFYLFNTIFRDIHEFIEPGFIEQVMTGTLNGMQITENLLLFGGFVASVPISMVLLSRLLPYGTNRWANIVAALITLAFEINNGTTDLDDTLHLIFKIAALLFIIWSAWRWRNPAPYPTRQEA
;
A
#
# COMPACT_ATOMS: atom_id res chain seq x y z
N MET A 1 -6.71 -1.38 28.84
CA MET A 1 -6.21 -2.20 27.71
C MET A 1 -4.68 -2.18 27.74
N ASN A 2 -4.03 -3.35 27.76
CA ASN A 2 -2.58 -3.51 27.85
C ASN A 2 -1.87 -2.78 26.66
N VAL A 3 -0.81 -2.02 26.93
CA VAL A 3 -0.03 -1.29 25.91
C VAL A 3 0.51 -2.24 24.84
N GLN A 4 0.89 -3.46 25.22
CA GLN A 4 1.32 -4.49 24.26
C GLN A 4 0.18 -4.89 23.31
N MET A 5 -1.05 -5.03 23.83
CA MET A 5 -2.23 -5.32 23.01
C MET A 5 -2.54 -4.17 22.05
N GLN A 6 -2.40 -2.92 22.50
CA GLN A 6 -2.55 -1.74 21.63
C GLN A 6 -1.53 -1.72 20.49
N MET A 7 -0.25 -2.03 20.78
CA MET A 7 0.78 -2.13 19.74
C MET A 7 0.49 -3.24 18.74
N LEU A 8 0.16 -4.45 19.22
CA LEU A 8 -0.15 -5.59 18.35
C LEU A 8 -1.38 -5.32 17.48
N ALA A 9 -2.41 -4.69 18.04
CA ALA A 9 -3.62 -4.28 17.33
C ALA A 9 -3.31 -3.25 16.24
N MET A 10 -2.44 -2.26 16.52
CA MET A 10 -2.05 -1.27 15.52
C MET A 10 -1.21 -1.90 14.38
N LYS A 11 -0.25 -2.75 14.73
CA LYS A 11 0.52 -3.53 13.74
C LYS A 11 -0.39 -4.39 12.85
N ALA A 12 -1.40 -5.03 13.44
CA ALA A 12 -2.41 -5.80 12.71
C ALA A 12 -3.19 -4.89 11.77
N LYS A 13 -3.73 -3.78 12.28
CA LYS A 13 -4.51 -2.82 11.50
C LYS A 13 -3.74 -2.27 10.30
N LEU A 14 -2.46 -1.89 10.46
CA LEU A 14 -1.64 -1.42 9.33
C LEU A 14 -1.47 -2.51 8.27
N SER A 15 -1.13 -3.73 8.68
CA SER A 15 -1.00 -4.89 7.77
C SER A 15 -2.32 -5.18 7.04
N THR A 16 -3.46 -5.14 7.74
CA THR A 16 -4.80 -5.32 7.14
C THR A 16 -5.13 -4.21 6.13
N LEU A 17 -4.77 -2.95 6.40
CA LEU A 17 -4.98 -1.85 5.45
C LEU A 17 -4.14 -2.04 4.17
N TRP A 18 -2.90 -2.51 4.28
CA TRP A 18 -2.09 -2.87 3.11
C TRP A 18 -2.68 -4.04 2.33
N MET A 19 -3.20 -5.06 3.01
CA MET A 19 -3.94 -6.16 2.35
C MET A 19 -5.18 -5.63 1.62
N PHE A 20 -5.95 -4.74 2.25
CA PHE A 20 -7.13 -4.12 1.63
C PHE A 20 -6.76 -3.33 0.36
N TYR A 21 -5.69 -2.53 0.42
CA TYR A 21 -5.15 -1.84 -0.76
C TYR A 21 -4.72 -2.84 -1.86
N LEU A 22 -4.01 -3.91 -1.49
CA LEU A 22 -3.57 -4.95 -2.44
C LEU A 22 -4.74 -5.67 -3.09
N PHE A 23 -5.78 -6.03 -2.33
CA PHE A 23 -6.96 -6.67 -2.90
C PHE A 23 -7.69 -5.78 -3.90
N ASN A 24 -7.82 -4.47 -3.61
CA ASN A 24 -8.40 -3.54 -4.57
C ASN A 24 -7.52 -3.40 -5.83
N THR A 25 -6.20 -3.40 -5.66
CA THR A 25 -5.25 -3.33 -6.78
C THR A 25 -5.34 -4.57 -7.66
N ILE A 26 -5.22 -5.76 -7.07
CA ILE A 26 -5.30 -7.04 -7.77
C ILE A 26 -6.66 -7.22 -8.45
N PHE A 27 -7.75 -6.84 -7.77
CA PHE A 27 -9.08 -6.96 -8.36
C PHE A 27 -9.25 -6.02 -9.56
N ARG A 28 -8.75 -4.77 -9.48
CA ARG A 28 -8.70 -3.84 -10.61
C ARG A 28 -7.89 -4.44 -11.77
N ASP A 29 -6.69 -4.94 -11.50
CA ASP A 29 -5.81 -5.53 -12.53
C ASP A 29 -6.48 -6.75 -13.20
N ILE A 30 -7.23 -7.56 -12.44
CA ILE A 30 -8.00 -8.68 -12.99
C ILE A 30 -9.18 -8.18 -13.83
N HIS A 31 -9.86 -7.13 -13.39
CA HIS A 31 -11.01 -6.56 -14.07
C HIS A 31 -10.61 -5.89 -15.40
N GLU A 32 -9.43 -5.28 -15.46
CA GLU A 32 -8.83 -4.68 -16.66
C GLU A 32 -8.71 -5.68 -17.83
N PHE A 33 -8.56 -6.99 -17.56
CA PHE A 33 -8.57 -8.02 -18.61
C PHE A 33 -9.89 -8.12 -19.39
N ILE A 34 -10.99 -7.64 -18.81
CA ILE A 34 -12.32 -7.67 -19.43
C ILE A 34 -12.54 -6.41 -20.28
N GLU A 35 -11.70 -5.39 -20.14
CA GLU A 35 -11.78 -4.16 -20.92
C GLU A 35 -11.61 -4.44 -22.43
N PRO A 36 -12.54 -3.95 -23.28
CA PRO A 36 -12.42 -4.13 -24.72
C PRO A 36 -11.08 -3.61 -25.28
N GLY A 37 -10.34 -4.50 -25.94
CA GLY A 37 -9.07 -4.18 -26.58
C GLY A 37 -7.84 -4.31 -25.68
N PHE A 38 -7.98 -4.51 -24.36
CA PHE A 38 -6.83 -4.67 -23.47
C PHE A 38 -5.95 -5.88 -23.84
N ILE A 39 -6.57 -7.06 -24.02
CA ILE A 39 -5.86 -8.29 -24.39
C ILE A 39 -5.15 -8.15 -25.74
N GLU A 40 -5.77 -7.49 -26.71
CA GLU A 40 -5.19 -7.26 -28.04
C GLU A 40 -3.96 -6.34 -27.95
N GLN A 41 -4.04 -5.27 -27.16
CA GLN A 41 -2.90 -4.40 -26.88
C GLN A 41 -1.74 -5.21 -26.27
N VAL A 42 -2.01 -6.01 -25.24
CA VAL A 42 -0.99 -6.85 -24.59
C VAL A 42 -0.35 -7.83 -25.59
N MET A 43 -1.15 -8.48 -26.43
CA MET A 43 -0.65 -9.39 -27.47
C MET A 43 0.23 -8.70 -28.53
N THR A 44 -0.04 -7.44 -28.82
CA THR A 44 0.76 -6.61 -29.74
C THR A 44 1.97 -5.96 -29.06
N GLY A 45 2.17 -6.22 -27.76
CA GLY A 45 3.27 -5.65 -26.99
C GLY A 45 3.08 -4.18 -26.63
N THR A 46 1.83 -3.71 -26.56
CA THR A 46 1.48 -2.34 -26.18
C THR A 46 0.49 -2.32 -25.01
N LEU A 47 0.47 -1.23 -24.24
CA LEU A 47 -0.48 -0.98 -23.15
C LEU A 47 -0.75 0.53 -23.12
N ASN A 48 -2.01 0.93 -23.31
CA ASN A 48 -2.42 2.34 -23.37
C ASN A 48 -1.57 3.18 -24.34
N GLY A 49 -1.22 2.59 -25.50
CA GLY A 49 -0.39 3.22 -26.52
C GLY A 49 1.12 3.28 -26.20
N MET A 50 1.55 2.78 -25.05
CA MET A 50 2.97 2.65 -24.70
C MET A 50 3.48 1.24 -25.03
N GLN A 51 4.73 1.13 -25.46
CA GLN A 51 5.34 -0.17 -25.72
C GLN A 51 5.73 -0.87 -24.41
N ILE A 52 5.36 -2.15 -24.27
CA ILE A 52 5.75 -2.96 -23.14
C ILE A 52 7.25 -3.27 -23.27
N THR A 53 8.05 -2.69 -22.37
CA THR A 53 9.49 -2.93 -22.31
C THR A 53 9.85 -3.72 -21.06
N GLU A 54 10.99 -4.42 -21.09
CA GLU A 54 11.50 -5.14 -19.91
C GLU A 54 11.65 -4.21 -18.70
N ASN A 55 12.14 -2.99 -18.92
CA ASN A 55 12.29 -1.98 -17.88
C ASN A 55 10.95 -1.55 -17.28
N LEU A 56 9.89 -1.43 -18.10
CA LEU A 56 8.55 -1.09 -17.63
C LEU A 56 7.99 -2.21 -16.74
N LEU A 57 8.16 -3.47 -17.15
CA LEU A 57 7.73 -4.63 -16.36
C LEU A 57 8.48 -4.73 -15.03
N LEU A 58 9.80 -4.54 -15.06
CA LEU A 58 10.64 -4.53 -13.86
C LEU A 58 10.22 -3.41 -12.90
N PHE A 59 9.98 -2.22 -13.43
CA PHE A 59 9.54 -1.08 -12.64
C PHE A 59 8.16 -1.32 -12.00
N GLY A 60 7.19 -1.85 -12.76
CA GLY A 60 5.88 -2.23 -12.23
C GLY A 60 5.98 -3.26 -11.10
N GLY A 61 6.80 -4.30 -11.28
CA GLY A 61 7.05 -5.30 -10.23
C GLY A 61 7.72 -4.72 -8.99
N PHE A 62 8.65 -3.78 -9.15
CA PHE A 62 9.29 -3.09 -8.03
C PHE A 62 8.29 -2.24 -7.24
N VAL A 63 7.43 -1.50 -7.93
CA VAL A 63 6.38 -0.69 -7.29
C VAL A 63 5.40 -1.58 -6.53
N ALA A 64 4.93 -2.69 -7.14
CA ALA A 64 4.05 -3.65 -6.49
C ALA A 64 4.69 -4.34 -5.27
N SER A 65 6.02 -4.47 -5.25
CA SER A 65 6.74 -5.07 -4.12
C SER A 65 6.68 -4.22 -2.85
N VAL A 66 6.48 -2.91 -2.94
CA VAL A 66 6.35 -2.00 -1.79
C VAL A 66 5.15 -2.37 -0.90
N PRO A 67 3.89 -2.36 -1.38
CA PRO A 67 2.73 -2.73 -0.59
C PRO A 67 2.80 -4.18 -0.10
N ILE A 68 3.30 -5.12 -0.94
CA ILE A 68 3.49 -6.53 -0.56
C ILE A 68 4.43 -6.64 0.64
N SER A 69 5.58 -5.95 0.60
CA SER A 69 6.54 -5.95 1.70
C SER A 69 5.94 -5.34 2.97
N MET A 70 5.15 -4.27 2.83
CA MET A 70 4.54 -3.58 3.96
C MET A 70 3.49 -4.39 4.71
N VAL A 71 2.86 -5.38 4.07
CA VAL A 71 1.99 -6.35 4.77
C VAL A 71 2.76 -7.06 5.89
N LEU A 72 4.00 -7.49 5.63
CA LEU A 72 4.85 -8.19 6.59
C LEU A 72 5.57 -7.19 7.52
N LEU A 73 6.18 -6.15 6.94
CA LEU A 73 6.97 -5.17 7.71
C LEU A 73 6.13 -4.45 8.76
N SER A 74 4.84 -4.20 8.50
CA SER A 74 3.92 -3.63 9.49
C SER A 74 3.77 -4.49 10.75
N ARG A 75 4.03 -5.80 10.67
CA ARG A 75 3.98 -6.73 11.81
C ARG A 75 5.34 -6.85 12.49
N LEU A 76 6.41 -6.89 11.70
CA LEU A 76 7.76 -7.20 12.16
C LEU A 76 8.49 -5.98 12.74
N LEU A 77 8.33 -4.79 12.15
CA LEU A 77 9.12 -3.62 12.52
C LEU A 77 8.79 -3.10 13.94
N PRO A 78 9.80 -2.58 14.67
CA PRO A 78 9.59 -1.91 15.95
C PRO A 78 8.85 -0.58 15.75
N TYR A 79 8.18 -0.08 16.80
CA TYR A 79 7.28 1.07 16.75
C TYR A 79 7.81 2.26 15.91
N GLY A 80 9.00 2.77 16.23
CA GLY A 80 9.55 3.97 15.59
C GLY A 80 9.76 3.79 14.09
N THR A 81 10.47 2.73 13.69
CA THR A 81 10.71 2.42 12.28
C THR A 81 9.42 2.10 11.54
N ASN A 82 8.52 1.34 12.17
CA ASN A 82 7.26 0.91 11.56
C ASN A 82 6.35 2.10 11.23
N ARG A 83 6.29 3.09 12.13
CA ARG A 83 5.53 4.32 11.93
C ARG A 83 6.01 5.08 10.70
N TRP A 84 7.30 5.35 10.60
CA TRP A 84 7.87 6.10 9.47
C TRP A 84 7.84 5.29 8.17
N ALA A 85 8.15 4.00 8.21
CA ALA A 85 8.09 3.12 7.05
C ALA A 85 6.68 3.11 6.42
N ASN A 86 5.62 3.01 7.23
CA ASN A 86 4.25 3.06 6.74
C ASN A 86 3.89 4.40 6.08
N ILE A 87 4.30 5.52 6.68
CA ILE A 87 4.02 6.85 6.12
C ILE A 87 4.74 7.02 4.79
N VAL A 88 6.05 6.74 4.74
CA VAL A 88 6.86 6.92 3.54
C VAL A 88 6.39 5.99 2.42
N ALA A 89 6.17 4.71 2.71
CA ALA A 89 5.69 3.75 1.72
C ALA A 89 4.30 4.15 1.19
N ALA A 90 3.38 4.58 2.07
CA ALA A 90 2.05 5.00 1.65
C ALA A 90 2.09 6.28 0.79
N LEU A 91 2.98 7.23 1.09
CA LEU A 91 3.14 8.44 0.27
C LEU A 91 3.72 8.13 -1.12
N ILE A 92 4.73 7.25 -1.20
CA ILE A 92 5.32 6.82 -2.48
C ILE A 92 4.24 6.11 -3.31
N THR A 93 3.52 5.18 -2.70
CA THR A 93 2.43 4.44 -3.36
C THR A 93 1.32 5.38 -3.82
N LEU A 94 0.94 6.36 -2.98
CA LEU A 94 -0.08 7.35 -3.32
C LEU A 94 0.34 8.22 -4.51
N ALA A 95 1.59 8.68 -4.55
CA ALA A 95 2.11 9.46 -5.66
C ALA A 95 2.08 8.64 -6.97
N PHE A 96 2.39 7.36 -6.90
CA PHE A 96 2.31 6.45 -8.05
C PHE A 96 0.87 6.29 -8.56
N GLU A 97 -0.09 6.04 -7.67
CA GLU A 97 -1.51 5.92 -8.04
C GLU A 97 -2.05 7.21 -8.69
N ILE A 98 -1.68 8.38 -8.17
CA ILE A 98 -2.08 9.67 -8.76
C ILE A 98 -1.44 9.87 -10.14
N ASN A 99 -0.18 9.46 -10.32
CA ASN A 99 0.52 9.59 -11.59
C ASN A 99 -0.02 8.66 -12.67
N ASN A 100 -0.48 7.45 -12.30
CA ASN A 100 -1.16 6.55 -13.25
C ASN A 100 -2.48 7.14 -13.76
N GLY A 101 -3.18 7.93 -12.94
CA GLY A 101 -4.44 8.53 -13.32
C GLY A 101 -5.57 7.51 -13.47
N THR A 102 -6.60 7.88 -14.22
CA THR A 102 -7.75 7.01 -14.53
C THR A 102 -8.13 7.21 -15.99
N THR A 103 -8.51 6.15 -16.68
CA THR A 103 -9.01 6.22 -18.07
C THR A 103 -10.53 6.12 -18.12
N ASP A 104 -11.14 5.43 -17.15
CA ASP A 104 -12.58 5.19 -17.11
C ASP A 104 -13.19 5.27 -15.69
N LEU A 105 -14.49 4.93 -15.59
CA LEU A 105 -15.22 4.94 -14.32
C LEU A 105 -14.82 3.78 -13.39
N ASP A 106 -14.38 2.65 -13.93
CA ASP A 106 -13.95 1.50 -13.14
C ASP A 106 -12.62 1.80 -12.43
N ASP A 107 -11.66 2.35 -13.18
CA ASP A 107 -10.41 2.89 -12.67
C ASP A 107 -10.65 3.92 -11.58
N THR A 108 -11.59 4.84 -11.83
CA THR A 108 -11.93 5.90 -10.87
C THR A 108 -12.46 5.33 -9.56
N LEU A 109 -13.33 4.31 -9.63
CA LEU A 109 -13.86 3.65 -8.45
C LEU A 109 -12.74 2.98 -7.64
N HIS A 110 -11.89 2.19 -8.30
CA HIS A 110 -10.78 1.51 -7.63
C HIS A 110 -9.76 2.50 -7.06
N LEU A 111 -9.47 3.58 -7.79
CA LEU A 111 -8.56 4.64 -7.32
C LEU A 111 -9.08 5.30 -6.04
N ILE A 112 -10.38 5.57 -5.93
CA ILE A 112 -10.98 6.14 -4.70
C ILE A 112 -10.73 5.22 -3.50
N PHE A 113 -10.99 3.91 -3.63
CA PHE A 113 -10.76 2.95 -2.54
C PHE A 113 -9.27 2.81 -2.19
N LYS A 114 -8.39 2.78 -3.19
CA LYS A 114 -6.94 2.75 -3.01
C LYS A 114 -6.44 3.99 -2.27
N ILE A 115 -6.83 5.20 -2.70
CA ILE A 115 -6.47 6.46 -2.04
C ILE A 115 -7.00 6.49 -0.61
N ALA A 116 -8.26 6.10 -0.39
CA ALA A 116 -8.82 6.04 0.96
C ALA A 116 -7.99 5.12 1.88
N ALA A 117 -7.62 3.92 1.41
CA ALA A 117 -6.78 2.99 2.16
C ALA A 117 -5.42 3.60 2.54
N LEU A 118 -4.75 4.24 1.58
CA LEU A 118 -3.44 4.88 1.79
C LEU A 118 -3.53 6.05 2.79
N LEU A 119 -4.57 6.88 2.69
CA LEU A 119 -4.83 7.95 3.65
C LEU A 119 -5.10 7.39 5.05
N PHE A 120 -5.84 6.28 5.16
CA PHE A 120 -6.06 5.60 6.44
C PHE A 120 -4.77 5.01 7.03
N ILE A 121 -3.85 4.51 6.19
CA ILE A 121 -2.52 4.05 6.63
C ILE A 121 -1.72 5.21 7.20
N ILE A 122 -1.60 6.31 6.44
CA ILE A 122 -0.88 7.52 6.85
C ILE A 122 -1.46 8.06 8.15
N TRP A 123 -2.78 8.23 8.21
CA TRP A 123 -3.46 8.73 9.41
C TRP A 123 -3.28 7.83 10.62
N SER A 124 -3.39 6.51 10.43
CA SER A 124 -3.23 5.54 11.52
C SER A 124 -1.79 5.51 12.04
N ALA A 125 -0.80 5.51 11.16
CA ALA A 125 0.61 5.58 11.52
C ALA A 125 0.94 6.92 12.18
N TRP A 126 0.38 8.03 11.69
CA TRP A 126 0.58 9.36 12.28
C TRP A 126 0.02 9.46 13.69
N ARG A 127 -1.20 8.95 13.92
CA ARG A 127 -1.85 8.95 15.24
C ARG A 127 -1.29 7.93 16.21
N TRP A 128 -0.48 6.98 15.76
CA TRP A 128 0.15 5.99 16.63
C TRP A 128 1.15 6.70 17.56
N ARG A 129 0.72 6.97 18.80
CA ARG A 129 1.53 7.63 19.84
C ARG A 129 2.59 6.69 20.42
N ASN A 130 3.71 7.26 20.85
CA ASN A 130 4.83 6.53 21.42
C ASN A 130 4.37 5.80 22.68
N PRO A 131 4.45 4.45 22.75
CA PRO A 131 4.29 3.77 24.02
C PRO A 131 5.49 4.17 24.87
N ALA A 132 5.27 5.04 25.86
CA ALA A 132 6.33 5.57 26.71
C ALA A 132 7.23 4.45 27.24
N PRO A 133 8.56 4.67 27.34
CA PRO A 133 9.41 3.72 28.06
C PRO A 133 8.88 3.61 29.48
N TYR A 134 8.70 2.37 29.96
CA TYR A 134 8.39 2.13 31.36
C TYR A 134 9.47 2.83 32.20
N PRO A 135 9.13 3.66 33.22
CA PRO A 135 10.16 4.23 34.06
C PRO A 135 10.94 3.06 34.68
N THR A 136 12.22 2.96 34.35
CA THR A 136 13.16 2.09 35.06
C THR A 136 12.98 2.38 36.54
N ARG A 137 12.43 1.40 37.28
CA ARG A 137 12.40 1.43 38.73
C ARG A 137 13.86 1.53 39.17
N GLN A 138 14.30 2.74 39.51
CA GLN A 138 15.52 2.93 40.27
C GLN A 138 15.24 2.31 41.63
N GLU A 139 15.73 1.09 41.83
CA GLU A 139 15.77 0.46 43.15
C GLU A 139 16.73 1.30 43.99
N ALA A 140 16.18 1.87 45.07
CA ALA A 140 16.88 2.57 46.12
C ALA A 140 17.24 1.60 47.25
#